data_AF-A0A7C4KU53-F1
#
_entry.id   AF-A0A7C4KU53-F1
#
_cell.length_a   1.000
_cell.length_b   1.000
_cell.length_c   1.000
_cell.angle_alpha   90.00
_cell.angle_beta   90.00
_cell.angle_gamma   90.00
#
_symmetry.space_group_name_H-M   'P 1'
#
loop_
_entity.id
_entity.type
_entity.pdbx_description
1 polymer ?
#
loop_
_entity_poly.entity_id
_entity_poly.type
_entity_poly.pdbx_seq_one_letter_code
_entity_poly.pdbx_strand_id
1 'polypeptide(L)' 'MVNRLSRSQVIRELRVIKDVVTSESREEGVEVKSIILFGSRARGNYREDSDWDLLVVVGGSPSREATVPDIQVSF' A
#
# COMPACT_ATOMS: atom_id res chain seq x y z
N MET A 1 -1.14 15.38 -22.81
CA MET A 1 -1.49 15.99 -21.51
C MET A 1 -1.53 14.85 -20.51
N VAL A 2 -0.60 14.78 -19.55
CA VAL A 2 -0.65 13.77 -18.47
C VAL A 2 -1.65 14.26 -17.43
N ASN A 3 -2.65 13.44 -17.11
CA ASN A 3 -3.68 13.79 -16.16
C ASN A 3 -3.13 13.50 -14.75
N ARG A 4 -2.47 14.51 -14.17
CA ARG A 4 -1.90 14.38 -12.82
C ARG A 4 -3.05 14.33 -11.81
N LEU A 5 -3.05 13.30 -10.96
CA LEU A 5 -3.97 13.22 -9.83
C LEU A 5 -3.93 14.49 -9.01
N SER A 6 -5.10 15.03 -8.69
CA SER A 6 -5.22 16.15 -7.76
C SER A 6 -4.76 15.73 -6.35
N ARG A 7 -4.35 16.70 -5.53
CA ARG A 7 -3.92 16.41 -4.14
C ARG A 7 -5.00 15.67 -3.34
N SER A 8 -6.28 15.95 -3.58
CA SER A 8 -7.38 15.28 -2.90
C SER A 8 -7.54 13.83 -3.36
N GLN A 9 -7.31 13.51 -4.64
CA GLN A 9 -7.27 12.13 -5.13
C GLN A 9 -6.12 11.35 -4.51
N VAL A 10 -4.91 11.92 -4.51
CA VAL A 10 -3.73 11.30 -3.88
C VAL A 10 -3.97 10.98 -2.40
N ILE A 11 -4.58 11.90 -1.65
CA ILE A 11 -4.91 11.66 -0.23
C ILE A 11 -5.94 10.55 -0.07
N ARG A 12 -6.93 10.46 -0.96
CA ARG A 12 -7.92 9.38 -0.94
C ARG A 12 -7.28 8.03 -1.23
N GLU A 13 -6.45 7.93 -2.27
CA GLU A 13 -5.75 6.70 -2.62
C GLU A 13 -4.82 6.23 -1.49
N LEU A 14 -4.03 7.14 -0.92
CA LEU A 14 -3.16 6.81 0.22
C LEU A 14 -3.94 6.36 1.46
N ARG A 15 -5.15 6.88 1.67
CA ARG A 15 -6.03 6.41 2.75
C ARG A 15 -6.51 4.99 2.48
N VAL A 16 -7.00 4.71 1.28
CA VAL A 16 -7.44 3.36 0.89
C VAL A 16 -6.30 2.36 1.04
N ILE A 17 -5.11 2.69 0.52
CA ILE A 17 -3.91 1.84 0.65
C ILE A 17 -3.59 1.56 2.11
N LYS A 18 -3.55 2.60 2.95
CA LYS A 18 -3.26 2.45 4.38
C LYS A 18 -4.31 1.57 5.06
N ASP A 19 -5.58 1.79 4.79
CA ASP A 19 -6.68 1.08 5.42
C ASP A 19 -6.64 -0.41 5.04
N VAL A 20 -6.49 -0.72 3.75
CA VAL A 20 -6.37 -2.10 3.24
C VAL A 20 -5.14 -2.81 3.82
N VAL A 21 -3.94 -2.21 3.73
CA VAL A 21 -2.73 -2.84 4.27
C VAL A 21 -2.87 -3.12 5.77
N THR A 22 -3.50 -2.20 6.52
CA THR A 22 -3.69 -2.36 7.96
C THR A 22 -4.75 -3.42 8.29
N SER A 23 -5.87 -3.49 7.56
CA SER A 23 -6.93 -4.47 7.79
C SER A 23 -6.47 -5.88 7.47
N GLU A 24 -5.93 -6.10 6.27
CA GLU A 24 -5.47 -7.41 5.81
C GLU A 24 -4.37 -7.95 6.73
N SER A 25 -3.38 -7.11 7.07
CA SER A 25 -2.30 -7.53 7.98
C SER A 25 -2.85 -7.93 9.35
N ARG A 26 -3.86 -7.21 9.86
CA ARG A 26 -4.48 -7.52 11.15
C ARG A 26 -5.25 -8.82 11.13
N GLU A 27 -5.98 -9.10 10.05
CA GLU A 27 -6.72 -10.36 9.86
C GLU A 27 -5.77 -11.57 9.83
N GLU A 28 -4.59 -11.40 9.25
CA GLU A 28 -3.51 -12.38 9.24
C GLU A 28 -2.68 -12.42 10.54
N GLY A 29 -3.06 -11.67 11.58
CA GLY A 29 -2.36 -11.63 12.86
C GLY A 29 -0.98 -10.96 12.80
N VAL A 30 -0.70 -10.20 11.74
CA VAL A 30 0.56 -9.47 11.52
C VAL A 30 0.47 -8.07 12.11
N GLU A 31 1.34 -7.77 13.07
CA GLU A 31 1.39 -6.44 13.68
C GLU A 31 2.16 -5.45 12.78
N VAL A 32 1.47 -4.51 12.14
CA VAL A 32 2.09 -3.44 11.35
C VAL A 32 2.65 -2.35 12.26
N LYS A 33 3.97 -2.13 12.21
CA LYS A 33 4.69 -1.08 12.96
C LYS A 33 4.73 0.24 12.19
N SER A 34 4.94 0.17 10.87
CA SER A 34 4.94 1.35 10.01
C SER A 34 4.68 0.97 8.55
N ILE A 35 4.15 1.95 7.80
CA ILE A 35 3.97 1.89 6.35
C ILE A 35 4.68 3.10 5.77
N ILE A 36 5.65 2.88 4.90
CA ILE A 36 6.49 3.92 4.32
C ILE A 36 6.31 3.90 2.81
N LEU A 37 5.85 5.02 2.26
CA LEU A 37 5.82 5.23 0.81
C LEU A 37 7.26 5.50 0.32
N PHE A 38 7.71 4.74 -0.67
CA PHE A 38 8.96 5.02 -1.36
C PHE A 38 8.75 5.06 -2.88
N GLY A 39 9.83 5.02 -3.66
CA GLY A 39 9.74 4.95 -5.10
C GLY A 39 9.36 6.28 -5.78
N SER A 40 8.85 6.18 -7.01
CA SER A 40 8.65 7.34 -7.88
C SER A 40 7.58 8.31 -7.35
N ARG A 41 6.54 7.78 -6.70
CA ARG A 41 5.46 8.58 -6.08
C ARG A 41 5.93 9.38 -4.87
N ALA A 42 6.80 8.80 -4.04
CA ALA A 42 7.45 9.54 -2.94
C ALA A 42 8.36 10.67 -3.45
N ARG A 43 9.11 10.39 -4.53
CA ARG A 43 10.05 11.36 -5.13
C ARG A 43 9.38 12.42 -6.00
N GLY A 44 8.13 12.23 -6.39
CA GLY A 44 7.38 13.14 -7.24
C GLY A 44 7.71 13.05 -8.74
N ASN A 45 8.48 12.06 -9.16
CA ASN A 45 8.85 11.80 -10.56
C ASN A 45 8.09 10.61 -11.19
N TYR A 46 6.85 10.38 -10.73
CA TYR A 46 5.97 9.31 -11.19
C TYR A 46 5.17 9.70 -12.44
N ARG A 47 4.77 8.68 -13.20
CA ARG A 47 3.77 8.76 -14.28
C ARG A 47 2.40 8.38 -13.72
N GLU A 48 1.33 8.77 -14.40
CA GLU A 48 -0.06 8.51 -13.95
C GLU A 48 -0.31 7.02 -13.63
N ASP A 49 0.30 6.13 -14.42
CA ASP A 49 0.24 4.67 -14.36
C ASP A 49 1.35 4.02 -13.51
N SER A 50 2.17 4.80 -12.80
CA SER A 50 3.20 4.22 -11.93
C SER A 50 2.59 3.34 -10.84
N ASP A 51 3.41 2.54 -10.15
CA ASP A 51 2.99 1.74 -8.99
C ASP A 51 3.17 2.48 -7.66
N TRP A 52 2.43 2.04 -6.64
CA TRP A 52 2.55 2.55 -5.27
C TRP A 52 3.51 1.65 -4.50
N ASP A 53 4.78 2.05 -4.42
CA ASP A 53 5.82 1.28 -3.73
C ASP A 53 5.75 1.49 -2.20
N LEU A 54 5.48 0.42 -1.44
CA LEU A 54 5.31 0.47 0.01
C LEU A 54 6.29 -0.45 0.72
N LEU A 55 6.95 0.09 1.76
CA LEU A 55 7.69 -0.71 2.73
C LEU A 55 6.84 -0.83 3.98
N VAL A 56 6.41 -2.05 4.29
CA VAL A 56 5.64 -2.36 5.49
C VAL A 56 6.58 -3.00 6.51
N VAL A 57 6.76 -2.34 7.65
CA VAL A 57 7.55 -2.87 8.77
C VAL A 57 6.58 -3.59 9.70
N VAL A 58 6.85 -4.87 9.96
CA VAL A 58 6.00 -5.72 10.80
C VAL A 58 6.74 -6.17 12.06
N GLY A 59 6.00 -6.45 13.12
CA GLY A 59 6.51 -7.05 14.34
C GLY A 59 6.70 -8.56 14.18
N GLY A 60 7.89 -9.06 14.56
CA GLY A 60 8.22 -10.48 14.44
C GLY A 60 8.63 -10.89 13.02
N SER A 61 8.90 -12.17 12.83
CA SER A 61 9.21 -12.73 11.51
C SER A 61 7.93 -13.31 10.90
N PRO A 62 7.40 -12.76 9.79
CA PRO A 62 6.34 -13.44 9.07
C PRO A 62 6.85 -14.82 8.63
N SER A 63 6.12 -15.88 8.94
CA SER A 63 6.43 -17.20 8.40
C SER A 63 6.26 -17.14 6.88
N ARG A 64 7.17 -17.78 6.13
CA ARG A 64 7.12 -17.80 4.66
C ARG A 64 5.87 -18.51 4.10
N GLU A 65 5.11 -19.17 4.97
CA GLU A 65 3.88 -19.93 4.70
C GLU A 65 2.61 -19.07 4.80
N ALA A 66 2.74 -17.74 4.86
CA ALA A 66 1.61 -16.86 4.58
C ALA A 66 1.18 -17.08 3.12
N THR A 67 0.26 -18.03 2.92
CA THR A 67 -0.52 -18.19 1.71
C THR A 67 -1.01 -16.80 1.36
N VAL A 68 -0.59 -16.22 0.23
CA VAL A 68 -1.18 -14.98 -0.25
C VAL A 68 -2.64 -15.34 -0.50
N PRO A 69 -3.60 -14.95 0.37
CA PRO A 69 -4.99 -15.16 0.02
C PRO A 69 -5.17 -14.28 -1.22
N ASP A 70 -5.77 -14.81 -2.28
CA ASP A 70 -6.15 -14.01 -3.42
C ASP A 70 -6.82 -12.75 -2.87
N ILE A 71 -6.14 -11.59 -2.98
CA ILE A 71 -6.73 -10.31 -2.61
C ILE A 71 -7.87 -10.15 -3.61
N GLN A 72 -9.08 -10.56 -3.19
CA GLN A 72 -10.27 -10.45 -4.01
C GLN A 72 -10.66 -8.98 -4.04
N VAL A 73 -10.02 -8.24 -4.96
CA VAL A 73 -10.47 -6.91 -5.35
C VAL A 73 -11.80 -7.10 -6.06
N SER A 74 -12.88 -6.92 -5.31
CA SER A 74 -14.24 -6.92 -5.84
C SER A 74 -14.45 -5.62 -6.62
N PHE A 75 -14.74 -5.74 -7.92
CA PHE A 75 -15.12 -4.61 -8.80
C PHE A 75 -16.59 -4.23 -8.62
#